data_AF-A0A6B0RYT3-F1
#
_entry.id   AF-A0A6B0RYT3-F1
#
_cell.length_a   1.000
_cell.length_b   1.000
_cell.length_c   1.000
_cell.angle_alpha   90.00
_cell.angle_beta   90.00
_cell.angle_gamma   90.00
#
_symmetry.space_group_name_H-M   'P 1'
#
loop_
_entity.id
_entity.type
_entity.pdbx_description
1 polymer ?
#
loop_
_entity_poly.entity_id
_entity_poly.type
_entity_poly.pdbx_seq_one_letter_code
_entity_poly.pdbx_strand_id
1 'polypeptide(L)'
;MGEEGTEGTIHLLCLAASSGVPLFCRSSRGGAPARQQLPFSVIGSLNGVHMFGQNLEVQLSSSRTEDTTVVWKSFHDSITLIVLSSEEGTSELRLERLLQMVFGAMVLLVGLEELTNIRNVERLKKELRASYRLIDSFLGDSELIGDLTQCVDCVVPPEGSLLQEALSGFAEAAGTAFVSLVVSGRVVAATESWWRLGMPEAVLLPWLVGSLPPQAARDYPVYLPHGSPTVPHRLLTLTLLPDLELCLLCGPQPPLSQLDAQLLERWWQPLLEPLRGCLPLGTRALPAGFPLHTDILG
;
A
#
# COMPACT_ATOMS: atom_id res chain seq x y z
N MET A 1 21.35 -32.21 -5.35
CA MET A 1 21.38 -31.50 -4.05
C MET A 1 21.37 -30.03 -4.40
N GLY A 2 20.35 -29.32 -3.94
CA GLY A 2 19.92 -28.04 -4.49
C GLY A 2 20.91 -26.91 -4.25
N GLU A 3 21.20 -26.19 -5.31
CA GLU A 3 21.58 -24.79 -5.25
C GLU A 3 20.34 -24.01 -4.80
N GLU A 4 20.21 -23.75 -3.50
CA GLU A 4 19.42 -22.60 -3.05
C GLU A 4 20.21 -21.37 -3.49
N GLY A 5 19.77 -20.76 -4.60
CA GLY A 5 20.27 -19.46 -5.00
C GLY A 5 20.18 -18.50 -3.81
N THR A 6 21.26 -17.80 -3.54
CA THR A 6 21.31 -16.66 -2.62
C THR A 6 20.48 -15.51 -3.19
N GLU A 7 19.16 -15.65 -3.23
CA GLU A 7 18.25 -14.54 -3.48
C GLU A 7 18.39 -13.56 -2.30
N GLY A 8 18.71 -12.30 -2.57
CA GLY A 8 18.89 -11.32 -1.50
C GLY A 8 17.64 -11.20 -0.62
N THR A 9 17.82 -10.69 0.60
CA THR A 9 16.72 -10.53 1.56
C THR A 9 16.62 -9.08 1.99
N ILE A 10 15.38 -8.60 2.09
CA ILE A 10 15.05 -7.29 2.65
C ILE A 10 14.47 -7.49 4.04
N HIS A 11 15.03 -6.81 5.05
CA HIS A 11 14.52 -6.76 6.40
C HIS A 11 14.04 -5.35 6.73
N LEU A 12 12.82 -5.25 7.26
CA LEU A 12 12.21 -4.00 7.69
C LEU A 12 12.02 -4.03 9.21
N LEU A 13 12.51 -3.00 9.88
CA LEU A 13 12.44 -2.82 11.32
C LEU A 13 11.76 -1.48 11.62
N CYS A 14 10.83 -1.51 12.57
CA CYS A 14 10.16 -0.32 13.07
C CYS A 14 10.39 -0.20 14.57
N LEU A 15 10.94 0.95 14.99
CA LEU A 15 11.29 1.26 16.38
C LEU A 15 10.52 2.49 16.87
N ALA A 16 10.18 2.51 18.15
CA ALA A 16 9.78 3.75 18.81
C ALA A 16 11.02 4.63 19.06
N ALA A 17 11.09 5.80 18.45
CA ALA A 17 12.29 6.64 18.45
C ALA A 17 12.75 7.06 19.86
N SER A 18 11.80 7.33 20.77
CA SER A 18 12.10 7.76 22.14
C SER A 18 12.72 6.68 23.04
N SER A 19 12.51 5.40 22.73
CA SER A 19 12.90 4.28 23.61
C SER A 19 13.77 3.23 22.91
N GLY A 20 13.84 3.25 21.58
CA GLY A 20 14.48 2.20 20.78
C GLY A 20 13.74 0.86 20.82
N VAL A 21 12.56 0.78 21.44
CA VAL A 21 11.80 -0.47 21.55
C VAL A 21 11.28 -0.89 20.17
N PRO A 22 11.51 -2.14 19.74
CA PRO A 22 10.99 -2.61 18.46
C PRO A 22 9.48 -2.75 18.50
N LEU A 23 8.81 -2.08 17.56
CA LEU A 23 7.37 -2.19 17.30
C LEU A 23 7.10 -3.43 16.45
N PHE A 24 7.82 -3.62 15.36
CA PHE A 24 7.76 -4.83 14.54
C PHE A 24 9.04 -5.06 13.73
N CYS A 25 9.22 -6.30 13.24
CA CYS A 25 10.27 -6.70 12.31
C CYS A 25 9.65 -7.63 11.24
N ARG A 26 9.90 -7.37 9.96
CA ARG A 26 9.37 -8.12 8.80
C ARG A 26 10.48 -8.39 7.79
N SER A 27 10.31 -9.40 6.94
CA SER A 27 11.26 -9.76 5.87
C SER A 27 10.58 -10.15 4.57
N SER A 28 11.24 -9.95 3.43
CA SER A 28 10.75 -10.29 2.08
C SER A 28 10.50 -11.79 1.89
N ARG A 29 11.39 -12.64 2.42
CA ARG A 29 11.19 -14.10 2.46
C ARG A 29 10.06 -14.38 3.44
N GLY A 30 8.83 -14.60 2.98
CA GLY A 30 7.65 -14.85 3.82
C GLY A 30 7.77 -16.14 4.64
N GLY A 31 7.45 -16.10 5.94
CA GLY A 31 7.53 -17.27 6.82
C GLY A 31 7.17 -16.95 8.27
N ALA A 32 7.03 -17.99 9.10
CA ALA A 32 6.52 -17.87 10.47
C ALA A 32 7.31 -16.83 11.32
N PRO A 33 6.62 -16.04 12.16
CA PRO A 33 7.15 -14.85 12.83
C PRO A 33 8.38 -15.07 13.74
N ALA A 34 8.67 -16.31 14.12
CA ALA A 34 9.77 -16.65 15.02
C ALA A 34 11.11 -16.92 14.31
N ARG A 35 11.12 -17.20 12.99
CA ARG A 35 12.35 -17.52 12.23
C ARG A 35 12.96 -16.33 11.48
N GLN A 36 12.34 -15.15 11.54
CA GLN A 36 12.64 -14.00 10.68
C GLN A 36 12.98 -12.71 11.43
N GLN A 37 13.01 -12.76 12.76
CA GLN A 37 13.41 -11.60 13.54
C GLN A 37 14.92 -11.51 13.58
N LEU A 38 15.44 -10.34 13.24
CA LEU A 38 16.85 -10.03 13.46
C LEU A 38 17.17 -10.20 14.95
N PRO A 39 18.37 -10.71 15.29
CA PRO A 39 18.78 -10.81 16.69
C PRO A 39 18.67 -9.46 17.40
N PHE A 40 18.25 -9.45 18.66
CA PHE A 40 18.15 -8.21 19.46
C PHE A 40 19.47 -7.44 19.54
N SER A 41 20.61 -8.13 19.45
CA SER A 41 21.94 -7.52 19.37
C SER A 41 22.15 -6.70 18.09
N VAL A 42 21.61 -7.15 16.96
CA VAL A 42 21.66 -6.44 15.68
C VAL A 42 20.74 -5.24 15.73
N ILE A 43 19.49 -5.42 16.19
CA ILE A 43 18.53 -4.33 16.38
C ILE A 43 19.11 -3.24 17.30
N GLY A 44 19.69 -3.64 18.44
CA GLY A 44 20.32 -2.75 19.40
C GLY A 44 21.51 -2.00 18.81
N SER A 45 22.35 -2.66 18.02
CA SER A 45 23.48 -2.02 17.32
C SER A 45 23.01 -0.98 16.30
N LEU A 46 22.03 -1.33 15.45
CA LEU A 46 21.47 -0.42 14.44
C LEU A 46 20.83 0.82 15.07
N ASN A 47 20.09 0.63 16.17
CA ASN A 47 19.54 1.74 16.93
C ASN A 47 20.65 2.57 17.60
N GLY A 48 21.68 1.92 18.15
CA GLY A 48 22.81 2.59 18.78
C GLY A 48 23.57 3.50 17.83
N VAL A 49 23.82 3.04 16.59
CA VAL A 49 24.46 3.86 15.53
C VAL A 49 23.60 5.06 15.16
N HIS A 50 22.28 4.86 15.01
CA HIS A 50 21.33 5.95 14.74
C HIS A 50 21.30 6.99 15.87
N MET A 51 21.19 6.55 17.12
CA MET A 51 21.19 7.43 18.30
C MET A 51 22.53 8.16 18.48
N PHE A 52 23.65 7.53 18.14
CA PHE A 52 24.95 8.18 18.18
C PHE A 52 25.03 9.37 17.23
N GLY A 53 24.54 9.21 16.00
CA GLY A 53 24.43 10.32 15.03
C GLY A 53 23.53 11.44 15.55
N GLN A 54 22.34 11.09 16.06
CA GLN A 54 21.39 12.06 16.60
C GLN A 54 21.96 12.88 17.78
N ASN A 55 22.71 12.24 18.69
CA ASN A 55 23.38 12.93 19.80
C ASN A 55 24.44 13.95 19.34
N LEU A 56 24.93 13.81 18.11
CA LEU A 56 25.85 14.75 17.47
C LEU A 56 25.13 15.70 16.51
N GLU A 57 23.80 15.74 16.53
CA GLU A 57 22.96 16.52 15.62
C GLU A 57 23.15 16.16 14.13
N VAL A 58 23.58 14.94 13.85
CA VAL A 58 23.77 14.40 12.49
C VAL A 58 22.70 13.37 12.19
N GLN A 59 21.98 13.54 11.08
CA GLN A 59 21.04 12.54 10.58
C GLN A 59 21.75 11.49 9.72
N LEU A 60 21.77 10.26 10.20
CA LEU A 60 22.22 9.12 9.40
C LEU A 60 21.09 8.69 8.45
N SER A 61 21.29 8.84 7.15
CA SER A 61 20.31 8.45 6.11
C SER A 61 20.54 7.03 5.61
N SER A 62 21.77 6.71 5.20
CA SER A 62 22.12 5.41 4.63
C SER A 62 23.57 5.02 4.97
N SER A 63 23.84 3.72 4.91
CA SER A 63 25.17 3.13 5.04
C SER A 63 25.23 1.89 4.16
N ARG A 64 26.36 1.71 3.48
CA ARG A 64 26.58 0.58 2.58
C ARG A 64 27.83 -0.19 2.98
N THR A 65 27.68 -1.50 3.13
CA THR A 65 28.78 -2.47 3.25
C THR A 65 28.95 -3.21 1.92
N GLU A 66 29.90 -4.15 1.85
CA GLU A 66 30.14 -4.97 0.65
C GLU A 66 28.88 -5.72 0.22
N ASP A 67 28.14 -6.29 1.19
CA ASP A 67 27.01 -7.18 0.93
C ASP A 67 25.65 -6.64 1.40
N THR A 68 25.60 -5.44 2.00
CA THR A 68 24.35 -4.93 2.60
C THR A 68 24.23 -3.43 2.51
N THR A 69 23.04 -2.96 2.14
CA THR A 69 22.66 -1.54 2.22
C THR A 69 21.67 -1.36 3.35
N VAL A 70 21.91 -0.37 4.22
CA VAL A 70 21.04 -0.02 5.34
C VAL A 70 20.58 1.42 5.19
N VAL A 71 19.28 1.66 5.36
CA VAL A 71 18.67 2.99 5.28
C VAL A 71 17.84 3.23 6.54
N TRP A 72 18.01 4.41 7.14
CA TRP A 72 17.26 4.87 8.30
C TRP A 72 16.39 6.06 7.93
N LYS A 73 15.17 6.09 8.45
CA LYS A 73 14.30 7.25 8.32
C LYS A 73 13.47 7.46 9.58
N SER A 74 13.58 8.65 10.16
CA SER A 74 12.80 9.06 11.33
C SER A 74 11.57 9.84 10.89
N PHE A 75 10.43 9.53 11.49
CA PHE A 75 9.15 10.17 11.23
C PHE A 75 8.61 10.78 12.53
N HIS A 76 8.41 12.10 12.50
CA HIS A 76 7.85 12.88 13.61
C HIS A 76 8.52 12.65 14.97
N ASP A 77 9.82 12.34 14.97
CA ASP A 77 10.63 12.03 16.17
C ASP A 77 10.03 10.94 17.08
N SER A 78 9.09 10.16 16.55
CA SER A 78 8.28 9.20 17.30
C SER A 78 8.53 7.77 16.80
N ILE A 79 8.74 7.62 15.49
CA ILE A 79 8.97 6.33 14.85
C ILE A 79 10.24 6.41 14.02
N THR A 80 11.10 5.41 14.17
CA THR A 80 12.27 5.21 13.30
C THR A 80 12.07 3.91 12.52
N LEU A 81 12.04 4.03 11.19
CA LEU A 81 12.05 2.89 10.29
C LEU A 81 13.48 2.65 9.80
N ILE A 82 13.86 1.38 9.76
CA ILE A 82 15.17 0.92 9.30
C ILE A 82 14.93 -0.21 8.31
N VAL A 83 15.53 -0.12 7.14
CA VAL A 83 15.52 -1.21 6.15
C VAL A 83 16.93 -1.66 5.84
N LEU A 84 17.12 -2.97 5.78
CA LEU A 84 18.36 -3.62 5.38
C LEU A 84 18.07 -4.43 4.12
N SER A 85 18.89 -4.28 3.10
CA SER A 85 18.82 -5.10 1.89
C SER A 85 20.17 -5.75 1.63
N SER A 86 20.17 -7.07 1.47
CA SER A 86 21.31 -7.84 0.97
C SER A 86 21.17 -8.20 -0.52
N GLU A 87 20.22 -7.58 -1.23
CA GLU A 87 20.00 -7.79 -2.67
C GLU A 87 20.99 -6.95 -3.49
N GLU A 88 21.75 -7.64 -4.35
CA GLU A 88 22.63 -7.00 -5.32
C GLU A 88 21.84 -6.06 -6.24
N GLY A 89 22.34 -4.83 -6.45
CA GLY A 89 21.73 -3.86 -7.34
C GLY A 89 20.56 -3.06 -6.74
N THR A 90 20.21 -3.26 -5.47
CA THR A 90 19.18 -2.43 -4.81
C THR A 90 19.65 -0.97 -4.70
N SER A 91 18.84 -0.05 -5.23
CA SER A 91 19.11 1.39 -5.08
C SER A 91 18.68 1.90 -3.70
N GLU A 92 19.46 2.81 -3.12
CA GLU A 92 19.10 3.52 -1.88
C GLU A 92 17.75 4.24 -2.02
N LEU A 93 17.48 4.82 -3.19
CA LEU A 93 16.21 5.47 -3.51
C LEU A 93 15.01 4.52 -3.39
N ARG A 94 15.12 3.26 -3.84
CA ARG A 94 14.05 2.26 -3.69
C ARG A 94 13.76 1.99 -2.21
N LEU A 95 14.81 1.84 -1.41
CA LEU A 95 14.70 1.60 0.03
C LEU A 95 14.08 2.80 0.76
N GLU A 96 14.49 4.02 0.45
CA GLU A 96 13.90 5.23 1.01
C GLU A 96 12.41 5.39 0.66
N ARG A 97 12.04 5.10 -0.59
CA ARG A 97 10.63 5.12 -1.04
C ARG A 97 9.81 4.04 -0.35
N LEU A 98 10.37 2.83 -0.18
CA LEU A 98 9.75 1.77 0.60
C LEU A 98 9.47 2.23 2.05
N LEU A 99 10.43 2.87 2.73
CA LEU A 99 10.21 3.40 4.08
C LEU A 99 9.07 4.43 4.11
N GLN A 100 8.99 5.29 3.09
CA GLN A 100 7.90 6.27 2.97
C GLN A 100 6.53 5.58 2.79
N MET A 101 6.46 4.55 1.94
CA MET A 101 5.24 3.78 1.71
C MET A 101 4.80 3.00 2.94
N VAL A 102 5.74 2.39 3.66
CA VAL A 102 5.47 1.70 4.93
C VAL A 102 4.90 2.67 5.96
N PHE A 103 5.51 3.84 6.13
CA PHE A 103 4.96 4.84 7.06
C PHE A 103 3.58 5.32 6.62
N GLY A 104 3.38 5.56 5.32
CA GLY A 104 2.07 5.88 4.75
C GLY A 104 1.02 4.80 5.02
N ALA A 105 1.37 3.52 4.88
CA ALA A 105 0.50 2.39 5.20
C ALA A 105 0.17 2.28 6.69
N MET A 106 1.14 2.58 7.56
CA MET A 106 0.91 2.66 9.01
C MET A 106 -0.09 3.78 9.33
N VAL A 107 0.09 4.97 8.75
CA VAL A 107 -0.87 6.08 8.90
C VAL A 107 -2.23 5.68 8.35
N LEU A 108 -2.29 5.05 7.17
CA LEU A 108 -3.54 4.65 6.52
C LEU A 108 -4.42 3.78 7.41
N LEU A 109 -3.83 2.88 8.20
CA LEU A 109 -4.58 1.87 8.96
C LEU A 109 -4.66 2.15 10.46
N VAL A 110 -3.71 2.92 11.01
CA VAL A 110 -3.65 3.24 12.46
C VAL A 110 -3.99 4.72 12.73
N GLY A 111 -3.68 5.62 11.81
CA GLY A 111 -3.81 7.06 11.97
C GLY A 111 -2.54 7.71 12.52
N LEU A 112 -2.30 8.97 12.14
CA LEU A 112 -1.07 9.69 12.50
C LEU A 112 -0.98 10.04 13.98
N GLU A 113 -2.11 10.28 14.65
CA GLU A 113 -2.12 10.67 16.06
C GLU A 113 -1.57 9.56 16.97
N GLU A 114 -1.96 8.31 16.76
CA GLU A 114 -1.47 7.16 17.55
C GLU A 114 0.01 6.85 17.26
N LEU A 115 0.50 7.19 16.06
CA LEU A 115 1.91 7.02 15.66
C LEU A 115 2.84 8.11 16.22
N THR A 116 2.31 9.31 16.45
CA THR A 116 3.08 10.45 16.97
C THR A 116 2.98 10.60 18.49
N ASN A 117 1.86 10.20 19.09
CA ASN A 117 1.63 10.28 20.53
C ASN A 117 1.59 8.88 21.17
N ILE A 118 2.73 8.18 21.12
CA ILE A 118 2.83 6.78 21.60
C ILE A 118 2.74 6.75 23.13
N ARG A 119 1.53 6.53 23.67
CA ARG A 119 1.30 6.38 25.13
C ARG A 119 1.55 4.96 25.62
N ASN A 120 1.23 3.97 24.80
CA ASN A 120 1.37 2.55 25.15
C ASN A 120 1.88 1.75 23.95
N VAL A 121 3.15 1.36 24.05
CA VAL A 121 3.86 0.61 23.00
C VAL A 121 3.18 -0.73 22.69
N GLU A 122 2.69 -1.45 23.69
CA GLU A 122 2.06 -2.76 23.50
C GLU A 122 0.68 -2.66 22.84
N ARG A 123 -0.05 -1.56 23.08
CA ARG A 123 -1.27 -1.25 22.35
C ARG A 123 -0.96 -0.93 20.89
N LEU A 124 0.02 -0.07 20.64
CA LEU A 124 0.41 0.32 19.29
C LEU A 124 0.86 -0.90 18.47
N LYS A 125 1.65 -1.81 19.05
CA LYS A 125 2.04 -3.08 18.42
C LYS A 125 0.85 -3.93 17.97
N LYS A 126 -0.26 -3.90 18.70
CA LYS A 126 -1.48 -4.64 18.33
C LYS A 126 -2.21 -3.97 17.19
N GLU A 127 -2.32 -2.64 17.20
CA GLU A 127 -2.97 -1.86 16.15
C GLU A 127 -2.20 -1.96 14.82
N LEU A 128 -0.86 -1.91 14.86
CA LEU A 128 0.01 -2.05 13.69
C LEU A 128 -0.15 -3.39 12.96
N ARG A 129 -0.69 -4.43 13.60
CA ARG A 129 -0.95 -5.73 12.93
C ARG A 129 -1.88 -5.60 11.74
N ALA A 130 -2.79 -4.61 11.76
CA ALA A 130 -3.67 -4.34 10.62
C ALA A 130 -2.87 -3.98 9.35
N SER A 131 -1.72 -3.32 9.51
CA SER A 131 -0.85 -2.90 8.42
C SER A 131 0.09 -3.99 7.89
N TYR A 132 0.23 -5.12 8.59
CA TYR A 132 1.24 -6.12 8.23
C TYR A 132 1.02 -6.71 6.84
N ARG A 133 -0.22 -7.01 6.44
CA ARG A 133 -0.48 -7.55 5.09
C ARG A 133 -0.06 -6.58 3.99
N LEU A 134 -0.36 -5.30 4.15
CA LEU A 134 0.03 -4.27 3.19
C LEU A 134 1.55 -4.10 3.16
N ILE A 135 2.19 -4.04 4.33
CA ILE A 135 3.65 -3.95 4.45
C ILE A 135 4.32 -5.17 3.80
N ASP A 136 3.79 -6.37 4.05
CA ASP A 136 4.31 -7.62 3.48
C ASP A 136 4.21 -7.63 1.96
N SER A 137 3.17 -7.04 1.40
CA SER A 137 3.03 -6.92 -0.05
C SER A 137 4.04 -5.97 -0.69
N PHE A 138 4.61 -5.01 0.05
CA PHE A 138 5.73 -4.19 -0.43
C PHE A 138 7.08 -4.92 -0.36
N LEU A 139 7.20 -5.87 0.58
CA LEU A 139 8.42 -6.64 0.77
C LEU A 139 8.49 -7.88 -0.13
N GLY A 140 7.35 -8.40 -0.57
CA GLY A 140 7.27 -9.52 -1.52
C GLY A 140 7.42 -9.08 -2.98
N ASP A 141 7.46 -10.07 -3.87
CA ASP A 141 7.45 -9.84 -5.31
C ASP A 141 6.05 -9.40 -5.76
N SER A 142 5.84 -8.09 -5.80
CA SER A 142 4.63 -7.48 -6.35
C SER A 142 4.82 -7.12 -7.82
N GLU A 143 3.81 -7.38 -8.65
CA GLU A 143 3.75 -6.87 -10.04
C GLU A 143 3.37 -5.38 -10.10
N LEU A 144 3.12 -4.75 -8.95
CA LEU A 144 2.80 -3.33 -8.83
C LEU A 144 4.10 -2.54 -8.66
N ILE A 145 4.17 -1.38 -9.31
CA ILE A 145 5.38 -0.53 -9.34
C ILE A 145 5.08 0.82 -8.64
N GLY A 146 3.87 0.99 -8.10
CA GLY A 146 3.45 2.22 -7.41
C GLY A 146 4.31 2.59 -6.19
N ASP A 147 4.91 1.62 -5.52
CA ASP A 147 5.83 1.84 -4.40
C ASP A 147 7.12 2.53 -4.86
N LEU A 148 7.65 2.12 -6.02
CA LEU A 148 8.83 2.70 -6.62
C LEU A 148 8.50 4.00 -7.35
N THR A 149 7.46 4.03 -8.18
CA THR A 149 7.14 5.20 -9.02
C THR A 149 6.49 6.33 -8.22
N GLN A 150 5.89 6.01 -7.06
CA GLN A 150 5.01 6.94 -6.35
C GLN A 150 3.90 7.45 -7.29
N CYS A 151 3.38 6.54 -8.13
CA CYS A 151 2.28 6.78 -9.05
C CYS A 151 1.28 5.63 -8.95
N VAL A 152 0.01 5.92 -9.21
CA VAL A 152 -1.04 4.90 -9.21
C VAL A 152 -0.86 3.97 -10.40
N ASP A 153 -0.77 2.66 -10.14
CA ASP A 153 -0.79 1.66 -11.20
C ASP A 153 -2.18 1.64 -11.84
N CYS A 154 -2.24 2.01 -13.12
CA CYS A 154 -3.48 2.11 -13.88
C CYS A 154 -3.52 1.08 -15.00
N VAL A 155 -4.72 0.67 -15.39
CA VAL A 155 -4.92 -0.15 -16.60
C VAL A 155 -5.79 0.62 -17.58
N VAL A 156 -5.59 0.35 -18.88
CA VAL A 156 -6.39 1.00 -19.93
C VAL A 156 -7.50 0.04 -20.36
N PRO A 157 -8.76 0.22 -19.90
CA PRO A 157 -9.86 -0.61 -20.36
C PRO A 157 -10.20 -0.35 -21.84
N PRO A 158 -10.62 -1.37 -22.61
CA PRO A 158 -11.05 -1.20 -23.99
C PRO A 158 -12.28 -0.28 -24.13
N GLU A 159 -13.17 -0.29 -23.14
CA GLU A 159 -14.40 0.51 -23.09
C GLU A 159 -14.35 1.55 -21.96
N GLY A 160 -13.25 2.29 -21.87
CA GLY A 160 -12.99 3.20 -20.76
C GLY A 160 -14.00 4.33 -20.58
N SER A 161 -14.52 4.93 -21.66
CA SER A 161 -15.50 6.01 -21.57
C SER A 161 -16.83 5.53 -20.96
N LEU A 162 -17.30 4.35 -21.38
CA LEU A 162 -18.53 3.74 -20.87
C LEU A 162 -18.41 3.43 -19.37
N LEU A 163 -17.29 2.81 -18.96
CA LEU A 163 -17.03 2.51 -17.55
C LEU A 163 -16.90 3.77 -16.71
N GLN A 164 -16.27 4.82 -17.22
CA GLN A 164 -16.11 6.10 -16.52
C GLN A 164 -17.46 6.82 -16.33
N GLU A 165 -18.32 6.84 -17.35
CA GLU A 165 -19.68 7.42 -17.25
C GLU A 165 -20.52 6.66 -16.22
N ALA A 166 -20.50 5.33 -16.28
CA ALA A 166 -21.24 4.48 -15.34
C ALA A 166 -20.76 4.64 -13.90
N LEU A 167 -19.45 4.74 -13.69
CA LEU A 167 -18.84 4.99 -12.39
C LEU A 167 -19.22 6.36 -11.84
N SER A 168 -19.24 7.39 -12.69
CA SER A 168 -19.61 8.75 -12.29
C SER A 168 -21.10 8.82 -11.91
N GLY A 169 -21.98 8.23 -12.70
CA GLY A 169 -23.40 8.12 -12.36
C GLY A 169 -23.64 7.30 -11.09
N PHE A 170 -22.87 6.24 -10.86
CA PHE A 170 -22.92 5.48 -9.62
C PHE A 170 -22.47 6.31 -8.41
N ALA A 171 -21.40 7.09 -8.55
CA ALA A 171 -20.89 7.96 -7.49
C ALA A 171 -21.94 9.00 -7.06
N GLU A 172 -22.62 9.63 -8.03
CA GLU A 172 -23.74 10.54 -7.78
C GLU A 172 -24.91 9.83 -7.07
N ALA A 173 -25.30 8.65 -7.54
CA ALA A 173 -26.39 7.86 -6.94
C ALA A 173 -26.07 7.40 -5.50
N ALA A 174 -24.81 7.05 -5.23
CA ALA A 174 -24.33 6.64 -3.92
C ALA A 174 -24.04 7.84 -2.98
N GLY A 175 -24.08 9.07 -3.49
CA GLY A 175 -23.80 10.28 -2.72
C GLY A 175 -22.36 10.40 -2.25
N THR A 176 -21.40 9.83 -2.99
CA THR A 176 -19.97 9.95 -2.70
C THR A 176 -19.21 10.53 -3.90
N ALA A 177 -18.22 11.37 -3.62
CA ALA A 177 -17.37 11.97 -4.64
C ALA A 177 -16.16 11.11 -5.02
N PHE A 178 -15.85 10.07 -4.22
CA PHE A 178 -14.64 9.27 -4.36
C PHE A 178 -14.98 7.81 -4.59
N VAL A 179 -15.02 7.44 -5.87
CA VAL A 179 -15.23 6.06 -6.32
C VAL A 179 -14.12 5.67 -7.31
N SER A 180 -13.65 4.43 -7.21
CA SER A 180 -12.74 3.83 -8.17
C SER A 180 -13.09 2.36 -8.43
N LEU A 181 -12.77 1.90 -9.63
CA LEU A 181 -12.83 0.50 -10.04
C LEU A 181 -11.41 -0.04 -10.08
N VAL A 182 -11.14 -1.12 -9.36
CA VAL A 182 -9.80 -1.67 -9.17
C VAL A 182 -9.78 -3.13 -9.61
N VAL A 183 -8.78 -3.49 -10.42
CA VAL A 183 -8.51 -4.88 -10.82
C VAL A 183 -7.12 -5.29 -10.34
N SER A 184 -7.03 -6.33 -9.50
CA SER A 184 -5.75 -6.84 -8.96
C SER A 184 -4.85 -5.74 -8.36
N GLY A 185 -5.42 -4.74 -7.69
CA GLY A 185 -4.69 -3.61 -7.10
C GLY A 185 -4.36 -2.45 -8.05
N ARG A 186 -4.76 -2.52 -9.33
CA ARG A 186 -4.59 -1.46 -10.34
C ARG A 186 -5.90 -0.75 -10.62
N VAL A 187 -5.88 0.57 -10.82
CA VAL A 187 -7.08 1.37 -11.09
C VAL A 187 -7.46 1.27 -12.57
N VAL A 188 -8.71 0.88 -12.84
CA VAL A 188 -9.30 0.79 -14.18
C VAL A 188 -9.96 2.11 -14.58
N ALA A 189 -10.76 2.65 -13.67
CA ALA A 189 -11.51 3.89 -13.85
C ALA A 189 -11.73 4.51 -12.46
N ALA A 190 -11.74 5.83 -12.38
CA ALA A 190 -12.02 6.51 -11.11
C ALA A 190 -12.63 7.88 -11.33
N THR A 191 -13.41 8.34 -10.36
CA THR A 191 -13.96 9.69 -10.31
C THR A 191 -12.85 10.75 -10.30
N GLU A 192 -13.16 11.96 -10.78
CA GLU A 192 -12.18 13.06 -10.80
C GLU A 192 -11.61 13.37 -9.41
N SER A 193 -12.43 13.32 -8.37
CA SER A 193 -11.98 13.53 -6.98
C SER A 193 -10.99 12.46 -6.53
N TRP A 194 -11.17 11.20 -6.96
CA TRP A 194 -10.23 10.13 -6.66
C TRP A 194 -8.86 10.39 -7.29
N TRP A 195 -8.81 10.85 -8.54
CA TRP A 195 -7.55 11.21 -9.20
C TRP A 195 -6.83 12.40 -8.57
N ARG A 196 -7.57 13.24 -7.83
CA ARG A 196 -7.02 14.39 -7.09
C ARG A 196 -6.54 14.03 -5.67
N LEU A 197 -6.66 12.76 -5.25
CA LEU A 197 -6.12 12.31 -3.98
C LEU A 197 -4.60 12.56 -3.91
N GLY A 198 -4.11 12.87 -2.71
CA GLY A 198 -2.70 13.11 -2.49
C GLY A 198 -1.87 11.83 -2.62
N MET A 199 -0.56 11.99 -2.67
CA MET A 199 0.36 10.88 -2.41
C MET A 199 0.70 10.87 -0.92
N PRO A 200 0.75 9.69 -0.25
CA PRO A 200 0.78 8.34 -0.82
C PRO A 200 -0.58 7.62 -0.92
N GLU A 201 -1.68 8.18 -0.38
CA GLU A 201 -3.02 7.55 -0.34
C GLU A 201 -3.52 7.05 -1.70
N ALA A 202 -3.30 7.79 -2.78
CA ALA A 202 -3.75 7.39 -4.11
C ALA A 202 -3.17 6.04 -4.57
N VAL A 203 -1.96 5.69 -4.13
CA VAL A 203 -1.31 4.38 -4.40
C VAL A 203 -1.71 3.36 -3.35
N LEU A 204 -1.70 3.75 -2.08
CA LEU A 204 -1.92 2.81 -0.98
C LEU A 204 -3.34 2.24 -0.97
N LEU A 205 -4.34 3.00 -1.39
CA LEU A 205 -5.74 2.55 -1.39
C LEU A 205 -5.98 1.38 -2.36
N PRO A 206 -5.69 1.49 -3.69
CA PRO A 206 -5.79 0.34 -4.60
C PRO A 206 -4.91 -0.83 -4.18
N TRP A 207 -3.69 -0.55 -3.69
CA TRP A 207 -2.77 -1.59 -3.25
C TRP A 207 -3.32 -2.36 -2.03
N LEU A 208 -3.89 -1.65 -1.04
CA LEU A 208 -4.56 -2.26 0.10
C LEU A 208 -5.65 -3.21 -0.38
N VAL A 209 -6.49 -2.78 -1.31
CA VAL A 209 -7.58 -3.59 -1.87
C VAL A 209 -7.05 -4.87 -2.49
N GLY A 210 -5.99 -4.79 -3.31
CA GLY A 210 -5.33 -5.96 -3.91
C GLY A 210 -4.63 -6.89 -2.91
N SER A 211 -4.21 -6.38 -1.74
CA SER A 211 -3.54 -7.19 -0.69
C SER A 211 -4.51 -7.96 0.22
N LEU A 212 -5.79 -7.58 0.21
CA LEU A 212 -6.81 -8.10 1.12
C LEU A 212 -7.40 -9.43 0.58
N PRO A 213 -7.79 -10.36 1.46
CA PRO A 213 -8.37 -11.63 1.03
C PRO A 213 -9.74 -11.40 0.34
N PRO A 214 -10.09 -12.21 -0.67
CA PRO A 214 -11.31 -12.02 -1.44
C PRO A 214 -12.56 -12.13 -0.54
N GLN A 215 -13.38 -11.08 -0.56
CA GLN A 215 -14.63 -11.01 0.20
C GLN A 215 -15.62 -10.12 -0.55
N ALA A 216 -16.88 -10.56 -0.65
CA ALA A 216 -17.91 -9.90 -1.45
C ALA A 216 -18.13 -8.42 -1.13
N ALA A 217 -18.00 -8.05 0.15
CA ALA A 217 -18.13 -6.68 0.60
C ALA A 217 -17.28 -6.45 1.85
N ARG A 218 -16.64 -5.28 1.96
CA ARG A 218 -15.80 -4.90 3.11
C ARG A 218 -16.05 -3.44 3.49
N ASP A 219 -15.80 -3.13 4.75
CA ASP A 219 -15.92 -1.79 5.34
C ASP A 219 -14.74 -1.58 6.28
N TYR A 220 -13.76 -0.81 5.84
CA TYR A 220 -12.52 -0.57 6.58
C TYR A 220 -12.40 0.89 6.99
N PRO A 221 -12.11 1.19 8.27
CA PRO A 221 -11.66 2.51 8.64
C PRO A 221 -10.26 2.75 8.04
N VAL A 222 -10.09 3.89 7.38
CA VAL A 222 -8.81 4.31 6.78
C VAL A 222 -8.56 5.79 7.05
N TYR A 223 -7.31 6.18 7.23
CA TYR A 223 -6.89 7.58 7.36
C TYR A 223 -6.13 7.99 6.11
N LEU A 224 -6.34 9.20 5.61
CA LEU A 224 -5.67 9.63 4.39
C LEU A 224 -4.33 10.30 4.78
N PRO A 225 -3.14 9.70 4.52
CA PRO A 225 -1.89 10.18 5.10
C PRO A 225 -1.52 11.61 4.71
N HIS A 226 -2.04 12.11 3.57
CA HIS A 226 -1.89 13.50 3.17
C HIS A 226 -3.17 14.32 3.41
N GLY A 227 -4.32 13.80 2.97
CA GLY A 227 -5.57 14.57 2.99
C GLY A 227 -6.18 14.74 4.38
N SER A 228 -6.14 13.70 5.21
CA SER A 228 -6.79 13.68 6.53
C SER A 228 -6.18 12.61 7.45
N PRO A 229 -4.94 12.84 7.92
CA PRO A 229 -4.17 11.81 8.61
C PRO A 229 -4.67 11.49 10.04
N THR A 230 -5.53 12.35 10.60
CA THR A 230 -6.07 12.23 11.97
C THR A 230 -7.58 11.95 12.00
N VAL A 231 -8.26 12.03 10.86
CA VAL A 231 -9.72 11.82 10.78
C VAL A 231 -10.00 10.53 10.01
N PRO A 232 -10.66 9.53 10.65
CA PRO A 232 -10.95 8.28 9.97
C PRO A 232 -12.05 8.47 8.92
N HIS A 233 -11.78 7.95 7.74
CA HIS A 233 -12.71 7.72 6.65
C HIS A 233 -13.06 6.23 6.59
N ARG A 234 -14.05 5.89 5.77
CA ARG A 234 -14.44 4.50 5.49
C ARG A 234 -14.14 4.17 4.03
N LEU A 235 -13.38 3.11 3.82
CA LEU A 235 -13.17 2.48 2.54
C LEU A 235 -14.12 1.29 2.44
N LEU A 236 -15.16 1.45 1.61
CA LEU A 236 -16.05 0.36 1.25
C LEU A 236 -15.53 -0.32 0.00
N THR A 237 -15.43 -1.64 0.01
CA THR A 237 -15.10 -2.42 -1.19
C THR A 237 -16.21 -3.40 -1.48
N LEU A 238 -16.56 -3.54 -2.77
CA LEU A 238 -17.58 -4.45 -3.26
C LEU A 238 -17.01 -5.25 -4.42
N THR A 239 -17.00 -6.57 -4.33
CA THR A 239 -16.54 -7.44 -5.42
C THR A 239 -17.64 -7.52 -6.48
N LEU A 240 -17.36 -7.00 -7.68
CA LEU A 240 -18.28 -7.10 -8.84
C LEU A 240 -18.03 -8.40 -9.62
N LEU A 241 -16.77 -8.74 -9.83
CA LEU A 241 -16.29 -10.00 -10.42
C LEU A 241 -15.06 -10.47 -9.62
N PRO A 242 -14.64 -11.75 -9.71
CA PRO A 242 -13.37 -12.18 -9.14
C PRO A 242 -12.24 -11.24 -9.58
N ASP A 243 -11.44 -10.76 -8.64
CA ASP A 243 -10.34 -9.80 -8.83
C ASP A 243 -10.72 -8.39 -9.30
N LEU A 244 -12.02 -8.08 -9.46
CA LEU A 244 -12.53 -6.76 -9.81
C LEU A 244 -13.39 -6.19 -8.68
N GLU A 245 -12.88 -5.16 -8.02
CA GLU A 245 -13.49 -4.55 -6.84
C GLU A 245 -13.84 -3.08 -7.10
N LEU A 246 -15.06 -2.71 -6.73
CA LEU A 246 -15.52 -1.33 -6.67
C LEU A 246 -15.17 -0.77 -5.29
N CYS A 247 -14.48 0.36 -5.26
CA CYS A 247 -14.00 1.02 -4.05
C CYS A 247 -14.69 2.36 -3.89
N LEU A 248 -15.25 2.61 -2.71
CA LEU A 248 -15.84 3.89 -2.34
C LEU A 248 -15.13 4.41 -1.09
N LEU A 249 -14.60 5.63 -1.20
CA LEU A 249 -14.06 6.34 -0.04
C LEU A 249 -15.13 7.33 0.44
N CYS A 250 -15.63 7.11 1.64
CA CYS A 250 -16.71 7.91 2.19
C CYS A 250 -16.48 8.24 3.66
N GLY A 251 -17.19 9.25 4.17
CA GLY A 251 -17.21 9.55 5.60
C GLY A 251 -18.25 8.67 6.33
N PRO A 252 -19.20 9.28 7.07
CA PRO A 252 -20.22 8.52 7.80
C PRO A 252 -21.30 7.91 6.88
N GLN A 253 -21.48 8.41 5.66
CA GLN A 253 -22.48 7.95 4.70
C GLN A 253 -21.81 7.74 3.32
N PRO A 254 -22.26 6.76 2.52
CA PRO A 254 -23.30 5.77 2.82
C PRO A 254 -22.79 4.61 3.72
N PRO A 255 -23.63 3.99 4.57
CA PRO A 255 -23.34 2.71 5.18
C PRO A 255 -23.38 1.58 4.15
N LEU A 256 -22.61 0.51 4.38
CA LEU A 256 -22.59 -0.65 3.49
C LEU A 256 -23.97 -1.27 3.28
N SER A 257 -24.85 -1.20 4.28
CA SER A 257 -26.24 -1.70 4.21
C SER A 257 -27.13 -0.94 3.22
N GLN A 258 -26.79 0.29 2.85
CA GLN A 258 -27.54 1.07 1.85
C GLN A 258 -27.13 0.71 0.41
N LEU A 259 -25.97 0.08 0.23
CA LEU A 259 -25.53 -0.47 -1.05
C LEU A 259 -26.18 -1.85 -1.24
N ASP A 260 -27.49 -1.85 -1.50
CA ASP A 260 -28.27 -3.07 -1.74
C ASP A 260 -27.68 -3.85 -2.92
N ALA A 261 -27.48 -5.16 -2.72
CA ALA A 261 -27.02 -6.09 -3.75
C ALA A 261 -27.88 -6.02 -5.02
N GLN A 262 -29.20 -5.80 -4.89
CA GLN A 262 -30.09 -5.68 -6.04
C GLN A 262 -29.88 -4.39 -6.84
N LEU A 263 -29.50 -3.30 -6.18
CA LEU A 263 -29.21 -2.03 -6.85
C LEU A 263 -27.87 -2.11 -7.57
N LEU A 264 -26.87 -2.73 -6.94
CA LEU A 264 -25.58 -3.01 -7.56
C LEU A 264 -25.74 -3.93 -8.78
N GLU A 265 -26.51 -5.01 -8.65
CA GLU A 265 -26.78 -5.92 -9.76
C GLU A 265 -27.44 -5.17 -10.92
N ARG A 266 -28.51 -4.41 -10.68
CA ARG A 266 -29.19 -3.64 -11.74
C ARG A 266 -28.29 -2.61 -12.43
N TRP A 267 -27.38 -1.96 -11.68
CA TRP A 267 -26.51 -0.93 -12.22
C TRP A 267 -25.37 -1.51 -13.06
N TRP A 268 -24.75 -2.60 -12.59
CA TRP A 268 -23.55 -3.18 -13.21
C TRP A 268 -23.86 -4.32 -14.19
N GLN A 269 -25.04 -4.95 -14.14
CA GLN A 269 -25.47 -6.01 -15.05
C GLN A 269 -25.40 -5.60 -16.54
N PRO A 270 -25.79 -4.37 -16.96
CA PRO A 270 -25.64 -3.94 -18.35
C PRO A 270 -24.18 -3.83 -18.82
N LEU A 271 -23.24 -3.70 -17.88
CA LEU A 271 -21.80 -3.47 -18.12
C LEU A 271 -20.97 -4.73 -17.88
N LEU A 272 -21.60 -5.89 -17.72
CA LEU A 272 -20.93 -7.11 -17.32
C LEU A 272 -19.88 -7.60 -18.33
N GLU A 273 -20.12 -7.43 -19.63
CA GLU A 273 -19.13 -7.72 -20.68
C GLU A 273 -17.93 -6.74 -20.65
N PRO A 274 -18.13 -5.40 -20.61
CA PRO A 274 -17.04 -4.45 -20.40
C PRO A 274 -16.20 -4.74 -19.15
N LEU A 275 -16.85 -5.08 -18.03
CA LEU A 275 -16.19 -5.44 -16.77
C LEU A 275 -15.36 -6.72 -16.91
N ARG A 276 -15.87 -7.75 -17.60
CA ARG A 276 -15.10 -8.98 -17.91
C ARG A 276 -13.88 -8.68 -18.77
N GLY A 277 -13.97 -7.73 -19.70
CA GLY A 277 -12.85 -7.26 -20.50
C GLY A 277 -11.70 -6.66 -19.69
N CYS A 278 -11.95 -6.25 -18.43
CA CYS A 278 -10.94 -5.69 -17.54
C CYS A 278 -10.11 -6.74 -16.79
N LEU A 279 -10.66 -7.94 -16.56
CA LEU A 279 -9.97 -9.03 -15.85
C LEU A 279 -8.58 -9.39 -16.42
N PRO A 280 -8.40 -9.58 -17.75
CA PRO A 280 -7.08 -9.89 -18.30
C PRO A 280 -6.07 -8.74 -18.17
N LEU A 281 -6.53 -7.51 -17.89
CA LEU A 281 -5.65 -6.36 -17.69
C LEU A 281 -4.96 -6.38 -16.31
N GLY A 282 -5.48 -7.14 -15.35
CA GLY A 282 -4.89 -7.29 -14.02
C GLY A 282 -3.43 -7.72 -14.06
N THR A 283 -3.03 -8.51 -15.06
CA THR A 283 -1.64 -8.93 -15.28
C THR A 283 -0.91 -8.05 -16.29
N ARG A 284 -1.55 -7.66 -17.40
CA ARG A 284 -0.87 -7.01 -18.54
C ARG A 284 -0.89 -5.48 -18.56
N ALA A 285 -1.74 -4.85 -17.76
CA ALA A 285 -2.07 -3.41 -17.74
C ALA A 285 -2.61 -2.81 -19.06
N LEU A 286 -2.28 -3.41 -20.21
CA LEU A 286 -2.70 -3.01 -21.55
C LEU A 286 -3.56 -4.10 -22.22
N PRO A 287 -4.58 -3.71 -23.01
CA PRO A 287 -5.35 -4.65 -23.83
C PRO A 287 -4.49 -5.35 -24.88
N ALA A 288 -4.91 -6.54 -25.28
CA ALA A 288 -4.29 -7.23 -26.41
C ALA A 288 -4.49 -6.42 -27.70
N GLY A 289 -3.40 -6.15 -28.41
CA GLY A 289 -3.42 -5.38 -29.66
C GLY A 289 -3.49 -3.87 -29.48
N PHE A 290 -3.22 -3.34 -28.28
CA PHE A 290 -3.13 -1.90 -28.05
C PHE A 290 -2.08 -1.28 -29.00
N PRO A 291 -2.46 -0.30 -29.84
CA PRO A 291 -1.55 0.28 -30.82
C PRO A 291 -0.51 1.14 -30.10
N LEU A 292 0.69 0.59 -29.94
CA LEU A 292 1.85 1.35 -29.51
C LEU A 292 2.45 2.06 -30.72
N HIS A 293 2.78 3.34 -30.56
CA HIS A 293 3.49 4.09 -31.58
C HIS A 293 4.83 3.40 -31.90
N THR A 294 5.23 3.37 -33.17
CA THR A 294 6.45 2.68 -33.62
C THR A 294 7.69 3.13 -32.86
N ASP A 295 7.76 4.42 -32.52
CA ASP A 295 8.89 5.00 -31.78
C ASP A 295 9.01 4.51 -30.33
N ILE A 296 7.95 3.91 -29.78
CA ILE A 296 7.95 3.31 -28.43
C ILE A 296 8.46 1.86 -28.50
N LEU A 297 8.35 1.20 -29.65
CA LEU A 297 8.71 -0.21 -29.84
C LEU A 297 10.20 -0.44 -30.10
N GLY A 298 10.96 0.63 -30.39
CA GLY A 298 12.40 0.57 -30.66
C GLY A 298 12.75 0.23 -32.10
#